data_AF-A0A4R1WVG2-F1
#
_entry.id   AF-A0A4R1WVG2-F1
#
_cell.length_a   1.000
_cell.length_b   1.000
_cell.length_c   1.000
_cell.angle_alpha   90.00
_cell.angle_beta   90.00
_cell.angle_gamma   90.00
#
_symmetry.space_group_name_H-M   'P 1'
#
loop_
_entity.id
_entity.type
_entity.pdbx_description
1 polymer ?
#
loop_
_entity_poly.entity_id
_entity_poly.type
_entity_poly.pdbx_seq_one_letter_code
_entity_poly.pdbx_strand_id
1 'polypeptide(L)'
;MICLLPHCAYLSETSRMLEIHRALTVLGVPVRVATHGGPHERLLVEAGIPYDVLGPGMSAERAASFVASAVGLGDPRQSMYDDAEIETYVRAEAEYFGAHGITVAVTGFTLTTLLSSRLTGVRLITEHAGSFVPPVSEHRLLPAPSRPVDPRLKHAPGWLSRLLINRTSNRTPAYCAGFNRVAASLGVEGVPSLAALLLGDLSLVSEVPEVLGVPAAELAAWTPAGKVGYRPDTRLLGIGPLFAHLDVPLPDEVQKFLDRPGPVVYLAMTSTPPALVREAVTSLSALDVRILVAGTIHDLSDLATDRIMVGGVLPSHLVMPQVDLAVTTCGQGSVQTAMACGTPLLGIPLQPEQDLNVALVERLDAARHVAPHHLNRLAGTATKMLDNRRHLEAAERIQKLYAAVDGPAQAAEAIARHL
;
A
#
# COMPACT_ATOMS: atom_id res chain seq x y z
N MET A 1 13.72 -21.58 8.31
CA MET A 1 14.19 -20.66 7.24
C MET A 1 13.08 -19.66 6.93
N ILE A 2 13.40 -18.38 6.66
CA ILE A 2 12.42 -17.37 6.22
C ILE A 2 12.34 -17.36 4.69
N CYS A 3 11.12 -17.26 4.15
CA CYS A 3 10.87 -16.93 2.75
C CYS A 3 10.11 -15.60 2.64
N LEU A 4 10.65 -14.65 1.88
CA LEU A 4 9.96 -13.43 1.47
C LEU A 4 9.27 -13.65 0.13
N LEU A 5 7.98 -13.33 0.07
CA LEU A 5 7.10 -13.55 -1.08
C LEU A 5 6.53 -12.22 -1.59
N PRO A 6 7.33 -11.36 -2.27
CA PRO A 6 6.81 -10.15 -2.89
C PRO A 6 5.87 -10.49 -4.05
N HIS A 7 4.73 -9.81 -4.12
CA HIS A 7 3.86 -9.89 -5.28
C HIS A 7 4.29 -8.88 -6.36
N CYS A 8 5.10 -9.34 -7.32
CA CYS A 8 5.76 -8.48 -8.32
C CYS A 8 4.82 -7.85 -9.37
N ALA A 9 3.51 -8.04 -9.27
CA ALA A 9 2.53 -7.22 -9.99
C ALA A 9 2.39 -5.80 -9.41
N TYR A 10 2.82 -5.56 -8.17
CA TYR A 10 2.74 -4.26 -7.51
C TYR A 10 4.13 -3.72 -7.17
N LEU A 11 4.36 -2.47 -7.57
CA LEU A 11 5.55 -1.73 -7.18
C LEU A 11 5.67 -1.58 -5.64
N SER A 12 4.54 -1.29 -4.97
CA SER A 12 4.50 -1.08 -3.51
C SER A 12 4.89 -2.34 -2.74
N GLU A 13 4.30 -3.48 -3.08
CA GLU A 13 4.57 -4.74 -2.39
C GLU A 13 6.00 -5.21 -2.61
N THR A 14 6.52 -5.05 -3.83
CA THR A 14 7.89 -5.42 -4.16
C THR A 14 8.89 -4.55 -3.40
N SER A 15 8.69 -3.23 -3.41
CA SER A 15 9.61 -2.28 -2.77
C SER A 15 9.60 -2.37 -1.24
N ARG A 16 8.45 -2.59 -0.59
CA ARG A 16 8.40 -2.83 0.86
C ARG A 16 9.13 -4.11 1.25
N MET A 17 9.00 -5.15 0.44
CA MET A 17 9.71 -6.40 0.67
C MET A 17 11.24 -6.25 0.53
N LEU A 18 11.70 -5.37 -0.36
CA LEU A 18 13.12 -5.00 -0.46
C LEU A 18 13.64 -4.37 0.82
N GLU A 19 12.88 -3.47 1.44
CA GLU A 19 13.29 -2.86 2.73
C GLU A 19 13.36 -3.91 3.85
N ILE A 20 12.38 -4.81 3.93
CA ILE A 20 12.41 -5.94 4.88
C ILE A 20 13.62 -6.85 4.61
N HIS A 21 13.91 -7.17 3.34
CA HIS A 21 15.07 -7.98 2.95
C HIS A 21 16.38 -7.33 3.38
N ARG A 22 16.56 -6.02 3.12
CA ARG A 22 17.74 -5.26 3.56
C ARG A 22 17.90 -5.32 5.07
N ALA A 23 16.83 -5.09 5.83
CA ALA A 23 16.87 -5.13 7.28
C ALA A 23 17.19 -6.53 7.84
N LEU A 24 16.60 -7.59 7.27
CA LEU A 24 16.93 -8.98 7.65
C LEU A 24 18.39 -9.34 7.31
N THR A 25 18.92 -8.82 6.19
CA THR A 25 20.32 -8.97 5.81
C THR A 25 21.25 -8.31 6.83
N VAL A 26 20.91 -7.09 7.28
CA VAL A 26 21.66 -6.39 8.34
C VAL A 26 21.62 -7.17 9.66
N LEU A 27 20.51 -7.82 9.99
CA LEU A 27 20.41 -8.70 11.17
C LEU A 27 21.16 -10.04 11.01
N GLY A 28 21.73 -10.34 9.84
CA GLY A 28 22.43 -11.60 9.58
C GLY A 28 21.51 -12.81 9.51
N VAL A 29 20.21 -12.59 9.24
CA VAL A 29 19.21 -13.66 9.18
C VAL A 29 19.16 -14.24 7.76
N PRO A 30 19.35 -15.56 7.57
CA PRO A 30 19.24 -16.17 6.25
C PRO A 30 17.80 -16.09 5.72
N VAL A 31 17.67 -15.60 4.49
CA VAL A 31 16.39 -15.37 3.82
C VAL A 31 16.44 -15.94 2.41
N ARG A 32 15.34 -16.55 1.98
CA ARG A 32 15.05 -16.83 0.58
C ARG A 32 14.00 -15.86 0.05
N VAL A 33 14.09 -15.52 -1.22
CA VAL A 33 13.07 -14.72 -1.91
C VAL A 33 12.46 -15.57 -3.01
N ALA A 34 11.14 -15.62 -3.05
CA ALA A 34 10.41 -16.31 -4.10
C ALA A 34 9.21 -15.46 -4.55
N THR A 35 8.77 -15.60 -5.80
CA THR A 35 7.63 -14.82 -6.31
C THR A 35 6.86 -15.60 -7.36
N HIS A 36 5.67 -15.15 -7.71
CA HIS A 36 4.95 -15.64 -8.89
C HIS A 36 5.34 -14.86 -10.15
N GLY A 37 6.36 -14.02 -10.11
CA GLY A 37 6.77 -13.20 -11.23
C GLY A 37 5.92 -11.93 -11.39
N GLY A 38 6.27 -11.12 -12.38
CA GLY A 38 5.56 -9.89 -12.72
C GLY A 38 6.49 -8.76 -13.17
N PRO A 39 5.91 -7.64 -13.65
CA PRO A 39 6.68 -6.54 -14.25
C PRO A 39 7.68 -5.87 -13.30
N HIS A 40 7.52 -6.02 -11.98
CA HIS A 40 8.41 -5.42 -10.98
C HIS A 40 9.53 -6.35 -10.48
N GLU A 41 9.69 -7.56 -11.03
CA GLU A 41 10.85 -8.43 -10.78
C GLU A 41 12.19 -7.72 -11.06
N ARG A 42 12.18 -6.77 -11.99
CA ARG A 42 13.35 -5.91 -12.27
C ARG A 42 13.93 -5.25 -11.02
N LEU A 43 13.12 -4.93 -10.01
CA LEU A 43 13.62 -4.33 -8.77
C LEU A 43 14.44 -5.33 -7.93
N LEU A 44 14.08 -6.61 -7.95
CA LEU A 44 14.87 -7.67 -7.31
C LEU A 44 16.21 -7.84 -8.03
N VAL A 45 16.18 -7.82 -9.37
CA VAL A 45 17.37 -7.89 -10.23
C VAL A 45 18.30 -6.68 -10.02
N GLU A 46 17.75 -5.47 -10.05
CA GLU A 46 18.47 -4.20 -9.82
C GLU A 46 19.12 -4.18 -8.42
N ALA A 47 18.44 -4.76 -7.41
CA ALA A 47 18.98 -4.91 -6.05
C ALA A 47 19.98 -6.05 -5.89
N GLY A 48 20.23 -6.86 -6.94
CA GLY A 48 21.14 -8.01 -6.88
C GLY A 48 20.66 -9.14 -5.97
N ILE A 49 19.35 -9.23 -5.71
CA ILE A 49 18.76 -10.22 -4.81
C ILE A 49 18.43 -11.49 -5.60
N PRO A 50 19.01 -12.65 -5.25
CA PRO A 50 18.64 -13.91 -5.86
C PRO A 50 17.22 -14.31 -5.45
N TYR A 51 16.41 -14.71 -6.42
CA TYR A 51 15.03 -15.11 -6.18
C TYR A 51 14.61 -16.28 -7.08
N ASP A 52 13.60 -17.03 -6.65
CA ASP A 52 12.99 -18.12 -7.40
C ASP A 52 11.59 -17.72 -7.91
N VAL A 53 11.24 -18.10 -9.14
CA VAL A 53 9.87 -17.95 -9.67
C VAL A 53 9.11 -19.26 -9.44
N LEU A 54 8.00 -19.20 -8.70
CA LEU A 54 7.19 -20.37 -8.36
C LEU A 54 6.02 -20.52 -9.32
N GLY A 55 5.72 -21.77 -9.70
CA GLY A 55 4.64 -22.09 -10.62
C GLY A 55 4.91 -21.59 -12.05
N PRO A 56 3.87 -21.29 -12.84
CA PRO A 56 4.03 -20.90 -14.24
C PRO A 56 4.57 -19.47 -14.44
N GLY A 57 4.66 -18.68 -13.37
CA GLY A 57 4.95 -17.24 -13.47
C GLY A 57 3.76 -16.41 -13.96
N MET A 58 3.77 -15.13 -13.63
CA MET A 58 2.74 -14.15 -13.96
C MET A 58 3.27 -13.19 -15.01
N SER A 59 2.72 -13.27 -16.22
CA SER A 59 3.08 -12.34 -17.30
C SER A 59 2.70 -10.90 -16.97
N ALA A 60 3.26 -9.93 -17.70
CA ALA A 60 2.91 -8.52 -17.55
C ALA A 60 1.42 -8.26 -17.80
N GLU A 61 0.82 -8.93 -18.78
CA GLU A 61 -0.62 -8.84 -19.10
C GLU A 61 -1.47 -9.41 -17.97
N ARG A 62 -1.09 -10.57 -17.44
CA ARG A 62 -1.80 -11.19 -16.32
C ARG A 62 -1.71 -10.35 -15.06
N ALA A 63 -0.52 -9.78 -14.78
CA ALA A 63 -0.29 -8.85 -13.69
C ALA A 63 -1.17 -7.59 -13.83
N ALA A 64 -1.29 -7.02 -15.04
CA ALA A 64 -2.19 -5.90 -15.27
C ALA A 64 -3.66 -6.25 -14.99
N SER A 65 -4.12 -7.42 -15.40
CA SER A 65 -5.47 -7.92 -15.08
C SER A 65 -5.66 -8.20 -13.57
N PHE A 66 -4.61 -8.68 -12.91
CA PHE A 66 -4.61 -8.88 -11.46
C PHE A 66 -4.79 -7.55 -10.72
N VAL A 67 -3.98 -6.54 -11.05
CA VAL A 67 -4.08 -5.19 -10.47
C VAL A 67 -5.45 -4.56 -10.76
N ALA A 68 -6.00 -4.75 -11.96
CA ALA A 68 -7.32 -4.23 -12.32
C ALA A 68 -8.48 -4.88 -11.55
N SER A 69 -8.26 -6.05 -10.95
CA SER A 69 -9.24 -6.81 -10.17
C SER A 69 -8.98 -6.77 -8.66
N ALA A 70 -8.07 -5.90 -8.21
CA ALA A 70 -7.68 -5.74 -6.81
C ALA A 70 -8.86 -5.45 -5.87
N VAL A 71 -8.66 -5.71 -4.58
CA VAL A 71 -9.65 -5.41 -3.54
C VAL A 71 -10.07 -3.94 -3.57
N GLY A 72 -11.38 -3.72 -3.76
CA GLY A 72 -11.95 -2.37 -3.84
C GLY A 72 -12.10 -1.84 -5.26
N LEU A 73 -11.61 -2.58 -6.26
CA LEU A 73 -11.82 -2.33 -7.69
C LEU A 73 -12.72 -3.42 -8.28
N GLY A 74 -13.69 -3.05 -9.12
CA GLY A 74 -14.57 -4.02 -9.80
C GLY A 74 -15.72 -4.58 -8.94
N ASP A 75 -16.22 -5.77 -9.32
CA ASP A 75 -17.33 -6.44 -8.62
C ASP A 75 -16.81 -7.15 -7.37
N PRO A 76 -17.35 -6.91 -6.16
CA PRO A 76 -16.91 -7.56 -4.93
C PRO A 76 -17.07 -9.10 -4.92
N ARG A 77 -17.81 -9.66 -5.88
CA ARG A 77 -17.95 -11.11 -6.10
C ARG A 77 -16.88 -11.70 -7.01
N GLN A 78 -16.09 -10.87 -7.67
CA GLN A 78 -14.98 -11.32 -8.50
C GLN A 78 -13.88 -11.94 -7.62
N SER A 79 -12.94 -12.62 -8.28
CA SER A 79 -11.71 -13.10 -7.66
C SER A 79 -10.52 -12.55 -8.43
N MET A 80 -9.45 -12.20 -7.72
CA MET A 80 -8.22 -11.71 -8.35
C MET A 80 -7.47 -12.82 -9.08
N TYR A 81 -7.69 -14.07 -8.68
CA TYR A 81 -7.21 -15.30 -9.31
C TYR A 81 -8.40 -16.19 -9.68
N ASP A 82 -8.29 -16.99 -10.73
CA ASP A 82 -9.24 -18.10 -10.89
C ASP A 82 -8.87 -19.29 -9.97
N ASP A 83 -9.79 -20.24 -9.81
CA ASP A 83 -9.59 -21.35 -8.87
C ASP A 83 -8.39 -22.25 -9.24
N ALA A 84 -8.14 -22.45 -10.54
CA ALA A 84 -7.03 -23.27 -11.02
C ALA A 84 -5.68 -22.57 -10.81
N GLU A 85 -5.64 -21.25 -10.99
CA GLU A 85 -4.49 -20.40 -10.70
C GLU A 85 -4.17 -20.40 -9.20
N ILE A 86 -5.19 -20.25 -8.33
CA ILE A 86 -5.00 -20.38 -6.87
C ILE A 86 -4.41 -21.75 -6.54
N GLU A 87 -5.02 -22.84 -7.02
CA GLU A 87 -4.55 -24.19 -6.71
C GLU A 87 -3.12 -24.43 -7.20
N THR A 88 -2.79 -23.98 -8.41
CA THR A 88 -1.45 -24.12 -8.99
C THR A 88 -0.39 -23.44 -8.13
N TYR A 89 -0.62 -22.18 -7.77
CA TYR A 89 0.34 -21.43 -6.95
C TYR A 89 0.42 -21.95 -5.51
N VAL A 90 -0.72 -22.32 -4.89
CA VAL A 90 -0.72 -22.89 -3.54
C VAL A 90 0.11 -24.17 -3.47
N ARG A 91 0.02 -25.03 -4.49
CA ARG A 91 0.82 -26.27 -4.56
C ARG A 91 2.30 -25.97 -4.79
N ALA A 92 2.63 -25.04 -5.69
CA ALA A 92 4.01 -24.64 -5.96
C ALA A 92 4.69 -24.01 -4.73
N GLU A 93 3.98 -23.12 -4.02
CA GLU A 93 4.43 -22.55 -2.74
C GLU A 93 4.68 -23.65 -1.70
N ALA A 94 3.75 -24.59 -1.55
CA ALA A 94 3.86 -25.66 -0.57
C ALA A 94 5.03 -26.62 -0.85
N GLU A 95 5.23 -26.98 -2.11
CA GLU A 95 6.39 -27.76 -2.56
C GLU A 95 7.70 -27.03 -2.26
N TYR A 96 7.77 -25.74 -2.60
CA TYR A 96 8.93 -24.91 -2.34
C TYR A 96 9.24 -24.79 -0.85
N PHE A 97 8.21 -24.64 -0.01
CA PHE A 97 8.37 -24.57 1.44
C PHE A 97 8.96 -25.86 2.01
N GLY A 98 8.46 -27.02 1.56
CA GLY A 98 8.99 -28.32 1.96
C GLY A 98 10.44 -28.54 1.51
N ALA A 99 10.73 -28.25 0.23
CA ALA A 99 12.06 -28.46 -0.36
C ALA A 99 13.16 -27.62 0.30
N HIS A 100 12.81 -26.44 0.82
CA HIS A 100 13.76 -25.48 1.38
C HIS A 100 13.67 -25.31 2.90
N GLY A 101 12.87 -26.13 3.59
CA GLY A 101 12.71 -26.06 5.05
C GLY A 101 12.21 -24.69 5.53
N ILE A 102 11.30 -24.08 4.77
CA ILE A 102 10.69 -22.79 5.13
C ILE A 102 9.80 -23.02 6.35
N THR A 103 9.97 -22.18 7.38
CA THR A 103 9.19 -22.21 8.62
C THR A 103 8.39 -20.92 8.82
N VAL A 104 8.83 -19.83 8.18
CA VAL A 104 8.17 -18.53 8.19
C VAL A 104 8.08 -18.01 6.75
N ALA A 105 6.89 -17.64 6.31
CA ALA A 105 6.63 -16.97 5.04
C ALA A 105 6.14 -15.54 5.30
N VAL A 106 6.76 -14.56 4.66
CA VAL A 106 6.39 -13.14 4.76
C VAL A 106 5.88 -12.67 3.42
N THR A 107 4.65 -12.13 3.35
CA THR A 107 4.00 -11.81 2.08
C THR A 107 3.56 -10.35 1.96
N GLY A 108 3.96 -9.74 0.84
CA GLY A 108 3.46 -8.47 0.32
C GLY A 108 2.38 -8.75 -0.73
N PHE A 109 1.18 -9.13 -0.28
CA PHE A 109 0.01 -9.41 -1.12
C PHE A 109 0.06 -10.67 -2.02
N THR A 110 0.99 -11.60 -1.81
CA THR A 110 0.90 -12.96 -2.36
C THR A 110 -0.16 -13.74 -1.58
N LEU A 111 -1.44 -13.56 -1.94
CA LEU A 111 -2.59 -14.02 -1.16
C LEU A 111 -2.78 -15.54 -1.15
N THR A 112 -2.30 -16.24 -2.18
CA THR A 112 -2.26 -17.72 -2.23
C THR A 112 -1.50 -18.31 -1.03
N THR A 113 -0.54 -17.56 -0.49
CA THR A 113 0.21 -17.97 0.71
C THR A 113 -0.68 -18.14 1.95
N LEU A 114 -1.88 -17.54 1.98
CA LEU A 114 -2.88 -17.79 3.03
C LEU A 114 -3.37 -19.24 3.09
N LEU A 115 -3.30 -19.97 1.98
CA LEU A 115 -3.68 -21.38 1.89
C LEU A 115 -2.46 -22.31 1.95
N SER A 116 -1.36 -21.98 1.26
CA SER A 116 -0.15 -22.83 1.31
C SER A 116 0.47 -22.88 2.72
N SER A 117 0.37 -21.80 3.50
CA SER A 117 0.73 -21.79 4.92
C SER A 117 -0.11 -22.76 5.75
N ARG A 118 -1.42 -22.87 5.47
CA ARG A 118 -2.30 -23.86 6.13
C ARG A 118 -1.99 -25.28 5.69
N LEU A 119 -1.63 -25.48 4.43
CA LEU A 119 -1.29 -26.79 3.87
C LEU A 119 0.03 -27.34 4.45
N THR A 120 0.98 -26.45 4.78
CA THR A 120 2.33 -26.82 5.22
C THR A 120 2.61 -26.60 6.70
N GLY A 121 1.76 -25.85 7.40
CA GLY A 121 1.99 -25.43 8.78
C GLY A 121 3.02 -24.30 8.92
N VAL A 122 3.47 -23.69 7.82
CA VAL A 122 4.36 -22.52 7.82
C VAL A 122 3.67 -21.33 8.48
N ARG A 123 4.40 -20.60 9.34
CA ARG A 123 3.91 -19.36 9.95
C ARG A 123 3.80 -18.27 8.89
N LEU A 124 2.63 -17.66 8.76
CA LEU A 124 2.41 -16.57 7.81
C LEU A 124 2.48 -15.20 8.49
N ILE A 125 3.35 -14.34 7.94
CA ILE A 125 3.46 -12.93 8.31
C ILE A 125 3.02 -12.07 7.12
N THR A 126 2.14 -11.10 7.34
CA THR A 126 1.70 -10.16 6.29
C THR A 126 2.14 -8.73 6.62
N GLU A 127 2.44 -7.93 5.60
CA GLU A 127 2.75 -6.49 5.74
C GLU A 127 1.81 -5.60 4.90
N HIS A 128 1.02 -6.23 4.03
CA HIS A 128 0.21 -5.55 3.03
C HIS A 128 -1.14 -4.99 3.54
N ALA A 129 -1.55 -5.31 4.77
CA ALA A 129 -2.76 -4.75 5.36
C ALA A 129 -2.63 -3.24 5.63
N GLY A 130 -1.39 -2.75 5.80
CA GLY A 130 -1.14 -1.35 6.09
C GLY A 130 -1.85 -0.90 7.37
N SER A 131 -2.60 0.19 7.24
CA SER A 131 -3.48 0.70 8.33
C SER A 131 -4.88 0.07 8.34
N PHE A 132 -5.23 -0.79 7.37
CA PHE A 132 -6.57 -1.39 7.27
C PHE A 132 -6.72 -2.59 8.23
N VAL A 133 -6.63 -2.32 9.53
CA VAL A 133 -6.62 -3.34 10.60
C VAL A 133 -7.84 -3.25 11.51
N PRO A 134 -8.22 -4.34 12.20
CA PRO A 134 -9.43 -4.38 13.01
C PRO A 134 -9.55 -3.23 14.04
N PRO A 135 -8.52 -2.90 14.83
CA PRO A 135 -8.60 -1.77 15.77
C PRO A 135 -9.04 -0.44 15.12
N VAL A 136 -8.59 -0.15 13.90
CA VAL A 136 -8.97 1.09 13.18
C VAL A 136 -10.48 1.13 12.91
N SER A 137 -11.06 0.02 12.48
CA SER A 137 -12.52 -0.08 12.28
C SER A 137 -13.30 -0.08 13.60
N GLU A 138 -12.76 -0.72 14.64
CA GLU A 138 -13.34 -0.78 15.99
C GLU A 138 -13.39 0.62 16.63
N HIS A 139 -12.39 1.47 16.37
CA HIS A 139 -12.33 2.89 16.74
C HIS A 139 -13.09 3.83 15.80
N ARG A 140 -13.77 3.30 14.78
CA ARG A 140 -14.57 4.06 13.80
C ARG A 140 -13.76 5.07 12.98
N LEU A 141 -12.51 4.73 12.70
CA LEU A 141 -11.55 5.59 12.00
C LEU A 141 -11.61 5.44 10.48
N LEU A 142 -12.24 4.38 9.94
CA LEU A 142 -12.44 4.28 8.48
C LEU A 142 -13.37 5.41 8.01
N PRO A 143 -12.99 6.18 6.98
CA PRO A 143 -13.84 7.23 6.41
C PRO A 143 -14.99 6.62 5.60
N ALA A 144 -15.90 7.47 5.13
CA ALA A 144 -16.84 7.05 4.10
C ALA A 144 -16.03 6.77 2.81
N PRO A 145 -16.14 5.57 2.22
CA PRO A 145 -15.34 5.23 1.05
C PRO A 145 -15.78 6.06 -0.16
N SER A 146 -14.82 6.62 -0.91
CA SER A 146 -15.04 7.30 -2.18
C SER A 146 -15.66 6.37 -3.22
N ARG A 147 -15.32 5.07 -3.14
CA ARG A 147 -15.94 3.96 -3.88
C ARG A 147 -16.31 2.84 -2.90
N PRO A 148 -17.58 2.76 -2.48
CA PRO A 148 -18.02 1.69 -1.59
C PRO A 148 -17.85 0.31 -2.23
N VAL A 149 -17.40 -0.66 -1.44
CA VAL A 149 -17.26 -2.07 -1.88
C VAL A 149 -18.61 -2.67 -2.26
N ASP A 150 -19.69 -2.31 -1.55
CA ASP A 150 -21.06 -2.62 -1.96
C ASP A 150 -21.60 -1.51 -2.88
N PRO A 151 -21.84 -1.77 -4.18
CA PRO A 151 -22.33 -0.78 -5.12
C PRO A 151 -23.67 -0.14 -4.72
N ARG A 152 -24.49 -0.81 -3.89
CA ARG A 152 -25.76 -0.28 -3.39
C ARG A 152 -25.57 0.93 -2.49
N LEU A 153 -24.38 1.07 -1.89
CA LEU A 153 -24.03 2.19 -1.02
C LEU A 153 -23.50 3.41 -1.78
N LYS A 154 -23.40 3.35 -3.12
CA LYS A 154 -22.90 4.46 -3.96
C LYS A 154 -23.63 5.78 -3.74
N HIS A 155 -24.94 5.72 -3.44
CA HIS A 155 -25.79 6.89 -3.19
C HIS A 155 -26.17 7.06 -1.73
N ALA A 156 -25.63 6.22 -0.83
CA ALA A 156 -25.92 6.34 0.58
C ALA A 156 -25.29 7.60 1.17
N PRO A 157 -25.93 8.25 2.16
CA PRO A 157 -25.32 9.36 2.89
C PRO A 157 -23.98 8.94 3.51
N GLY A 158 -22.98 9.82 3.49
CA GLY A 158 -21.63 9.49 3.97
C GLY A 158 -21.58 8.96 5.40
N TRP A 159 -22.46 9.44 6.30
CA TRP A 159 -22.54 8.93 7.67
C TRP A 159 -22.95 7.45 7.73
N LEU A 160 -23.83 7.01 6.82
CA LEU A 160 -24.29 5.61 6.75
C LEU A 160 -23.22 4.72 6.15
N SER A 161 -22.57 5.15 5.06
CA SER A 161 -21.45 4.42 4.46
C SER A 161 -20.30 4.26 5.44
N ARG A 162 -19.97 5.33 6.19
CA ARG A 162 -18.99 5.29 7.28
C ARG A 162 -19.41 4.34 8.41
N LEU A 163 -20.68 4.36 8.81
CA LEU A 163 -21.17 3.45 9.85
C LEU A 163 -21.04 1.97 9.44
N LEU A 164 -21.38 1.66 8.19
CA LEU A 164 -21.36 0.30 7.67
C LEU A 164 -19.94 -0.23 7.50
N ILE A 165 -19.04 0.52 6.85
CA ILE A 165 -17.66 0.05 6.61
C ILE A 165 -16.93 -0.28 7.93
N ASN A 166 -17.17 0.50 8.99
CA ASN A 166 -16.59 0.26 10.32
C ASN A 166 -17.23 -0.93 11.08
N ARG A 167 -18.42 -1.41 10.67
CA ARG A 167 -19.15 -2.50 11.35
C ARG A 167 -19.10 -3.84 10.61
N THR A 168 -18.86 -3.82 9.31
CA THR A 168 -19.04 -4.99 8.44
C THR A 168 -17.77 -5.46 7.75
N SER A 169 -16.62 -4.79 7.94
CA SER A 169 -15.33 -5.16 7.34
C SER A 169 -14.99 -6.64 7.58
N ASN A 170 -15.20 -7.12 8.80
CA ASN A 170 -14.96 -8.50 9.22
C ASN A 170 -16.10 -9.49 8.94
N ARG A 171 -17.20 -9.03 8.32
CA ARG A 171 -18.38 -9.85 8.02
C ARG A 171 -18.59 -10.05 6.52
N THR A 172 -17.87 -9.31 5.70
CA THR A 172 -17.98 -9.36 4.25
C THR A 172 -17.10 -10.48 3.68
N PRO A 173 -17.66 -11.44 2.92
CA PRO A 173 -16.88 -12.51 2.27
C PRO A 173 -16.36 -12.11 0.88
N ALA A 174 -16.30 -10.81 0.56
CA ALA A 174 -15.87 -10.30 -0.76
C ALA A 174 -14.48 -10.84 -1.11
N TYR A 175 -14.27 -11.18 -2.38
CA TYR A 175 -13.04 -11.77 -2.92
C TYR A 175 -12.59 -13.13 -2.32
N CYS A 176 -13.33 -13.71 -1.36
CA CYS A 176 -12.91 -14.93 -0.66
C CYS A 176 -13.42 -16.23 -1.30
N ALA A 177 -14.39 -16.16 -2.23
CA ALA A 177 -15.11 -17.33 -2.71
C ALA A 177 -14.22 -18.35 -3.43
N GLY A 178 -13.31 -17.89 -4.30
CA GLY A 178 -12.34 -18.76 -4.99
C GLY A 178 -11.39 -19.45 -4.02
N PHE A 179 -10.80 -18.67 -3.11
CA PHE A 179 -9.95 -19.19 -2.02
C PHE A 179 -10.66 -20.25 -1.19
N ASN A 180 -11.95 -20.05 -0.84
CA ASN A 180 -12.69 -21.02 -0.03
C ASN A 180 -13.05 -22.29 -0.78
N ARG A 181 -13.27 -22.24 -2.10
CA ARG A 181 -13.46 -23.46 -2.91
C ARG A 181 -12.17 -24.28 -2.99
N VAL A 182 -11.04 -23.62 -3.20
CA VAL A 182 -9.73 -24.30 -3.24
C VAL A 182 -9.31 -24.79 -1.85
N ALA A 183 -9.57 -24.02 -0.78
CA ALA A 183 -9.31 -24.46 0.58
C ALA A 183 -10.09 -25.75 0.91
N ALA A 184 -11.35 -25.84 0.47
CA ALA A 184 -12.17 -27.03 0.65
C ALA A 184 -11.63 -28.24 -0.14
N SER A 185 -11.15 -28.05 -1.38
CA SER A 185 -10.55 -29.14 -2.17
C SER A 185 -9.22 -29.65 -1.58
N LEU A 186 -8.46 -28.76 -0.93
CA LEU A 186 -7.21 -29.08 -0.25
C LEU A 186 -7.40 -29.58 1.19
N GLY A 187 -8.62 -29.50 1.75
CA GLY A 187 -8.90 -29.90 3.12
C GLY A 187 -8.29 -28.99 4.19
N VAL A 188 -8.09 -27.70 3.89
CA VAL A 188 -7.47 -26.72 4.79
C VAL A 188 -8.47 -25.65 5.25
N GLU A 189 -8.10 -24.90 6.29
CA GLU A 189 -8.88 -23.75 6.76
C GLU A 189 -9.03 -22.69 5.65
N GLY A 190 -10.27 -22.24 5.42
CA GLY A 190 -10.58 -21.18 4.46
C GLY A 190 -10.20 -19.76 4.91
N VAL A 191 -10.68 -18.79 4.15
CA VAL A 191 -10.60 -17.35 4.43
C VAL A 191 -12.00 -16.84 4.80
N PRO A 192 -12.27 -16.57 6.09
CA PRO A 192 -13.64 -16.34 6.58
C PRO A 192 -14.21 -14.96 6.24
N SER A 193 -13.38 -13.97 5.92
CA SER A 193 -13.81 -12.62 5.56
C SER A 193 -12.74 -11.86 4.76
N LEU A 194 -13.12 -10.74 4.16
CA LEU A 194 -12.21 -9.79 3.54
C LEU A 194 -11.12 -9.30 4.50
N ALA A 195 -11.46 -9.09 5.78
CA ALA A 195 -10.45 -8.70 6.76
C ALA A 195 -9.44 -9.83 6.99
N ALA A 196 -9.88 -11.09 7.06
CA ALA A 196 -8.97 -12.24 7.16
C ALA A 196 -8.16 -12.49 5.87
N LEU A 197 -8.61 -12.00 4.72
CA LEU A 197 -7.84 -12.04 3.48
C LEU A 197 -6.60 -11.15 3.53
N LEU A 198 -6.59 -10.12 4.38
CA LEU A 198 -5.46 -9.18 4.50
C LEU A 198 -4.53 -9.50 5.69
N LEU A 199 -4.93 -10.42 6.56
CA LEU A 199 -4.25 -10.69 7.83
C LEU A 199 -3.57 -12.07 7.81
N GLY A 200 -2.33 -12.11 8.30
CA GLY A 200 -1.59 -13.35 8.56
C GLY A 200 -1.76 -13.84 9.99
N ASP A 201 -0.96 -14.84 10.37
CA ASP A 201 -0.84 -15.23 11.78
C ASP A 201 -0.20 -14.10 12.60
N LEU A 202 0.70 -13.34 11.97
CA LEU A 202 1.14 -12.01 12.42
C LEU A 202 0.95 -11.03 11.27
N SER A 203 0.30 -9.89 11.52
CA SER A 203 0.21 -8.81 10.55
C SER A 203 0.99 -7.60 11.05
N LEU A 204 2.00 -7.21 10.28
CA LEU A 204 2.82 -6.02 10.52
C LEU A 204 2.02 -4.80 10.07
N VAL A 205 1.75 -3.93 11.03
CA VAL A 205 1.01 -2.68 10.83
C VAL A 205 2.04 -1.59 10.62
N SER A 206 2.21 -1.23 9.36
CA SER A 206 3.20 -0.27 8.92
C SER A 206 2.72 1.16 9.18
N GLU A 207 2.49 1.55 10.43
CA GLU A 207 2.13 2.92 10.80
C GLU A 207 2.50 3.21 12.26
N VAL A 208 2.75 4.48 12.61
CA VAL A 208 2.98 4.87 14.01
C VAL A 208 1.65 5.08 14.75
N PRO A 209 1.55 4.80 16.06
CA PRO A 209 0.32 4.91 16.83
C PRO A 209 -0.38 6.26 16.74
N GLU A 210 0.40 7.35 16.69
CA GLU A 210 -0.08 8.73 16.63
C GLU A 210 -0.83 9.02 15.32
N VAL A 211 -0.33 8.49 14.20
CA VAL A 211 -0.96 8.60 12.88
C VAL A 211 -2.09 7.60 12.74
N LEU A 212 -1.91 6.36 13.18
CA LEU A 212 -2.94 5.32 13.15
C LEU A 212 -4.18 5.73 13.98
N GLY A 213 -3.97 6.42 15.10
CA GLY A 213 -5.02 6.76 16.06
C GLY A 213 -5.40 5.61 16.98
N VAL A 214 -4.53 4.60 17.10
CA VAL A 214 -4.69 3.43 17.98
C VAL A 214 -3.39 3.28 18.79
N PRO A 215 -3.44 3.25 20.13
CA PRO A 215 -2.25 3.09 20.96
C PRO A 215 -1.48 1.79 20.66
N ALA A 216 -0.13 1.85 20.67
CA ALA A 216 0.71 0.67 20.41
C ALA A 216 0.39 -0.53 21.31
N ALA A 217 0.16 -0.28 22.60
CA ALA A 217 -0.17 -1.33 23.56
C ALA A 217 -1.53 -1.99 23.25
N GLU A 218 -2.51 -1.21 22.80
CA GLU A 218 -3.80 -1.75 22.39
C GLU A 218 -3.68 -2.58 21.11
N LEU A 219 -2.92 -2.08 20.13
CA LEU A 219 -2.65 -2.80 18.88
C LEU A 219 -1.98 -4.15 19.14
N ALA A 220 -0.93 -4.16 19.97
CA ALA A 220 -0.19 -5.38 20.32
C ALA A 220 -1.00 -6.36 21.18
N ALA A 221 -1.90 -5.86 22.03
CA ALA A 221 -2.78 -6.68 22.87
C ALA A 221 -4.03 -7.17 22.12
N TRP A 222 -4.29 -6.69 20.90
CA TRP A 222 -5.49 -7.05 20.16
C TRP A 222 -5.50 -8.55 19.85
N THR A 223 -6.66 -9.17 20.09
CA THR A 223 -6.94 -10.55 19.69
C THR A 223 -8.32 -10.64 19.02
N PRO A 224 -8.55 -11.65 18.18
CA PRO A 224 -9.86 -11.90 17.56
C PRO A 224 -10.85 -12.59 18.51
N ALA A 225 -10.51 -12.80 19.79
CA ALA A 225 -11.37 -13.50 20.74
C ALA A 225 -12.76 -12.83 20.85
N GLY A 226 -13.82 -13.64 20.70
CA GLY A 226 -15.20 -13.15 20.70
C GLY A 226 -15.63 -12.40 19.43
N LYS A 227 -14.78 -12.33 18.40
CA LYS A 227 -15.06 -11.66 17.12
C LYS A 227 -15.20 -12.69 16.01
N VAL A 228 -16.11 -12.43 15.08
CA VAL A 228 -16.33 -13.27 13.89
C VAL A 228 -15.45 -12.81 12.73
N GLY A 229 -15.16 -13.72 11.79
CA GLY A 229 -14.53 -13.39 10.52
C GLY A 229 -13.01 -13.19 10.57
N TYR A 230 -12.35 -13.64 11.63
CA TYR A 230 -10.89 -13.64 11.76
C TYR A 230 -10.37 -15.04 12.08
N ARG A 231 -9.11 -15.31 11.76
CA ARG A 231 -8.43 -16.54 12.21
C ARG A 231 -8.06 -16.39 13.70
N PRO A 232 -8.28 -17.39 14.57
CA PRO A 232 -8.09 -17.25 16.03
C PRO A 232 -6.69 -16.80 16.48
N ASP A 233 -5.67 -17.21 15.74
CA ASP A 233 -4.27 -16.95 16.09
C ASP A 233 -3.71 -15.67 15.49
N THR A 234 -4.52 -14.88 14.80
CA THR A 234 -4.13 -13.58 14.23
C THR A 234 -3.61 -12.67 15.33
N ARG A 235 -2.43 -12.10 15.13
CA ARG A 235 -1.83 -11.05 15.96
C ARG A 235 -1.44 -9.85 15.11
N LEU A 236 -1.36 -8.68 15.74
CA LEU A 236 -0.99 -7.43 15.10
C LEU A 236 0.25 -6.87 15.80
N LEU A 237 1.14 -6.24 15.04
CA LEU A 237 2.28 -5.52 15.59
C LEU A 237 2.53 -4.25 14.79
N GLY A 238 2.51 -3.10 15.47
CA GLY A 238 2.95 -1.83 14.86
C GLY A 238 4.45 -1.84 14.65
N ILE A 239 4.90 -1.56 13.42
CA ILE A 239 6.32 -1.48 13.08
C ILE A 239 6.76 -0.05 12.75
N GLY A 240 5.83 0.87 12.46
CA GLY A 240 6.15 2.20 11.94
C GLY A 240 6.15 2.25 10.40
N PRO A 241 6.57 3.36 9.78
CA PRO A 241 6.45 3.54 8.34
C PRO A 241 7.33 2.55 7.57
N LEU A 242 6.79 2.01 6.47
CA LEU A 242 7.48 1.06 5.59
C LEU A 242 7.19 1.44 4.15
N PHE A 243 8.10 2.19 3.52
CA PHE A 243 7.95 2.72 2.17
C PHE A 243 9.26 2.65 1.39
N ALA A 244 9.16 2.78 0.07
CA ALA A 244 10.27 2.58 -0.85
C ALA A 244 11.31 3.70 -0.80
N HIS A 245 12.58 3.33 -0.65
CA HIS A 245 13.72 4.19 -0.98
C HIS A 245 14.34 3.72 -2.29
N LEU A 246 13.90 4.34 -3.40
CA LEU A 246 14.45 4.06 -4.72
C LEU A 246 15.91 4.51 -4.78
N ASP A 247 16.83 3.57 -4.93
CA ASP A 247 18.26 3.85 -5.02
C ASP A 247 18.65 4.33 -6.43
N VAL A 248 18.05 5.44 -6.86
CA VAL A 248 18.31 6.10 -8.14
C VAL A 248 18.58 7.58 -7.88
N PRO A 249 19.58 8.19 -8.55
CA PRO A 249 19.86 9.60 -8.39
C PRO A 249 18.71 10.46 -8.93
N LEU A 250 18.52 11.62 -8.32
CA LEU A 250 17.62 12.63 -8.86
C LEU A 250 18.21 13.18 -10.17
N PRO A 251 17.47 13.16 -11.31
CA PRO A 251 18.00 13.66 -12.57
C PRO A 251 18.34 15.15 -12.52
N ASP A 252 19.46 15.56 -13.12
CA ASP A 252 19.95 16.96 -13.12
C ASP A 252 18.89 17.97 -13.62
N GLU A 253 18.15 17.63 -14.66
CA GLU A 253 17.09 18.49 -15.18
C GLU A 253 15.95 18.68 -14.18
N VAL A 254 15.66 17.66 -13.35
CA VAL A 254 14.66 17.76 -12.28
C VAL A 254 15.20 18.66 -11.16
N GLN A 255 16.48 18.54 -10.79
CA GLN A 255 17.10 19.44 -9.81
C GLN A 255 17.06 20.89 -10.30
N LYS A 256 17.48 21.16 -11.55
CA LYS A 256 17.39 22.51 -12.15
C LYS A 256 15.96 23.04 -12.16
N PHE A 257 14.98 22.18 -12.41
CA PHE A 257 13.58 22.57 -12.34
C PHE A 257 13.16 22.96 -10.93
N LEU A 258 13.59 22.22 -9.89
CA LEU A 258 13.28 22.48 -8.48
C LEU A 258 13.96 23.76 -7.97
N ASP A 259 15.20 24.03 -8.37
CA ASP A 259 16.01 25.18 -7.91
C ASP A 259 15.47 26.56 -8.33
N ARG A 260 14.57 26.63 -9.31
CA ARG A 260 13.94 27.90 -9.71
C ARG A 260 13.11 28.48 -8.54
N PRO A 261 12.82 29.79 -8.51
CA PRO A 261 11.98 30.39 -7.46
C PRO A 261 10.49 30.07 -7.62
N GLY A 262 9.74 30.20 -6.51
CA GLY A 262 8.28 30.06 -6.46
C GLY A 262 7.80 28.68 -5.98
N PRO A 263 6.50 28.50 -5.71
CA PRO A 263 5.97 27.24 -5.19
C PRO A 263 6.03 26.10 -6.23
N VAL A 264 6.31 24.88 -5.76
CA VAL A 264 6.32 23.64 -6.55
C VAL A 264 5.28 22.68 -6.02
N VAL A 265 4.46 22.14 -6.93
CA VAL A 265 3.57 21.01 -6.68
C VAL A 265 4.14 19.77 -7.35
N TYR A 266 4.36 18.71 -6.58
CA TYR A 266 4.78 17.41 -7.10
C TYR A 266 3.59 16.48 -7.29
N LEU A 267 3.32 16.05 -8.51
CA LEU A 267 2.23 15.15 -8.86
C LEU A 267 2.75 13.72 -9.07
N ALA A 268 2.54 12.85 -8.08
CA ALA A 268 2.96 11.45 -8.09
C ALA A 268 1.74 10.50 -8.10
N MET A 269 1.07 10.44 -9.25
CA MET A 269 -0.12 9.61 -9.50
C MET A 269 0.24 8.42 -10.40
N THR A 270 1.16 7.57 -9.95
CA THR A 270 1.88 6.59 -10.81
C THR A 270 1.07 5.36 -11.22
N SER A 271 0.00 5.02 -10.51
CA SER A 271 -0.85 3.85 -10.77
C SER A 271 -2.28 4.30 -11.07
N THR A 272 -2.44 5.11 -12.12
CA THR A 272 -3.71 5.80 -12.42
C THR A 272 -3.88 6.00 -13.93
N PRO A 273 -5.11 5.97 -14.47
CA PRO A 273 -5.34 6.29 -15.88
C PRO A 273 -4.80 7.68 -16.26
N PRO A 274 -4.22 7.84 -17.46
CA PRO A 274 -3.59 9.10 -17.88
C PRO A 274 -4.60 10.26 -17.93
N ALA A 275 -5.88 9.97 -18.18
CA ALA A 275 -6.94 10.98 -18.16
C ALA A 275 -7.04 11.73 -16.82
N LEU A 276 -6.92 11.02 -15.70
CA LEU A 276 -7.01 11.63 -14.37
C LEU A 276 -5.79 12.51 -14.07
N VAL A 277 -4.59 12.07 -14.51
CA VAL A 277 -3.35 12.86 -14.41
C VAL A 277 -3.48 14.16 -15.18
N ARG A 278 -3.98 14.09 -16.42
CA ARG A 278 -4.21 15.25 -17.28
C ARG A 278 -5.22 16.23 -16.68
N GLU A 279 -6.30 15.72 -16.10
CA GLU A 279 -7.31 16.55 -15.45
C GLU A 279 -6.74 17.26 -14.20
N ALA A 280 -5.95 16.55 -13.38
CA ALA A 280 -5.28 17.13 -12.23
C ALA A 280 -4.27 18.22 -12.64
N VAL A 281 -3.44 17.96 -13.65
CA VAL A 281 -2.51 18.95 -14.21
C VAL A 281 -3.25 20.16 -14.77
N THR A 282 -4.34 19.94 -15.52
CA THR A 282 -5.18 21.03 -16.06
C THR A 282 -5.75 21.91 -14.95
N SER A 283 -6.25 21.30 -13.87
CA SER A 283 -6.77 22.06 -12.71
C SER A 283 -5.67 22.88 -12.05
N LEU A 284 -4.52 22.27 -11.75
CA LEU A 284 -3.41 22.93 -11.06
C LEU A 284 -2.72 24.00 -11.91
N SER A 285 -2.78 23.90 -13.24
CA SER A 285 -2.22 24.88 -14.18
C SER A 285 -2.91 26.25 -14.12
N ALA A 286 -4.09 26.33 -13.48
CA ALA A 286 -4.75 27.60 -13.18
C ALA A 286 -4.05 28.41 -12.07
N LEU A 287 -3.10 27.81 -11.35
CA LEU A 287 -2.35 28.44 -10.27
C LEU A 287 -0.99 28.96 -10.77
N ASP A 288 -0.45 29.98 -10.10
CA ASP A 288 0.91 30.47 -10.34
C ASP A 288 1.95 29.58 -9.62
N VAL A 289 1.96 28.30 -9.97
CA VAL A 289 2.86 27.27 -9.40
C VAL A 289 3.64 26.55 -10.50
N ARG A 290 4.77 25.97 -10.14
CA ARG A 290 5.46 24.98 -10.97
C ARG A 290 4.92 23.59 -10.66
N ILE A 291 4.77 22.75 -11.67
CA ILE A 291 4.25 21.38 -11.53
C ILE A 291 5.32 20.40 -12.00
N LEU A 292 5.78 19.54 -11.09
CA LEU A 292 6.61 18.39 -11.44
C LEU A 292 5.73 17.14 -11.46
N VAL A 293 5.60 16.50 -12.62
CA VAL A 293 4.83 15.27 -12.78
C VAL A 293 5.79 14.08 -12.77
N ALA A 294 5.60 13.15 -11.84
CA ALA A 294 6.30 11.87 -11.89
C ALA A 294 5.79 11.07 -13.10
N GLY A 295 6.71 10.60 -13.93
CA GLY A 295 6.39 9.78 -15.08
C GLY A 295 5.69 8.49 -14.67
N THR A 296 4.74 8.08 -15.50
CA THR A 296 4.03 6.80 -15.36
C THR A 296 4.43 5.88 -16.52
N ILE A 297 3.85 4.69 -16.59
CA ILE A 297 3.93 3.85 -17.79
C ILE A 297 3.34 4.52 -19.05
N HIS A 298 2.62 5.64 -18.89
CA HIS A 298 2.03 6.41 -19.97
C HIS A 298 2.93 7.58 -20.37
N ASP A 299 3.07 7.80 -21.68
CA ASP A 299 3.67 9.03 -22.21
C ASP A 299 2.76 10.22 -21.92
N LEU A 300 3.31 11.19 -21.19
CA LEU A 300 2.67 12.44 -20.78
C LEU A 300 3.50 13.65 -21.21
N SER A 301 4.50 13.46 -22.09
CA SER A 301 5.43 14.51 -22.52
C SER A 301 4.74 15.72 -23.16
N ASP A 302 3.54 15.52 -23.73
CA ASP A 302 2.71 16.57 -24.30
C ASP A 302 2.13 17.56 -23.26
N LEU A 303 2.16 17.22 -21.96
CA LEU A 303 1.82 18.15 -20.88
C LEU A 303 2.94 19.15 -20.55
N ALA A 304 4.16 18.93 -21.05
CA ALA A 304 5.31 19.73 -20.68
C ALA A 304 5.20 21.18 -21.17
N THR A 305 5.55 22.12 -20.30
CA THR A 305 5.62 23.57 -20.58
C THR A 305 6.75 24.19 -19.75
N ASP A 306 7.01 25.49 -19.89
CA ASP A 306 7.99 26.20 -19.04
C ASP A 306 7.71 26.12 -17.52
N ARG A 307 6.47 25.77 -17.14
CA ARG A 307 6.02 25.62 -15.74
C ARG A 307 5.69 24.17 -15.37
N ILE A 308 5.62 23.26 -16.34
CA ILE A 308 5.24 21.87 -16.13
C ILE A 308 6.38 20.99 -16.64
N MET A 309 7.04 20.28 -15.72
CA MET A 309 8.03 19.28 -16.07
C MET A 309 7.45 17.89 -15.89
N VAL A 310 7.59 17.05 -16.92
CA VAL A 310 7.24 15.63 -16.85
C VAL A 310 8.53 14.82 -16.75
N GLY A 311 8.75 14.20 -15.59
CA GLY A 311 9.90 13.33 -15.34
C GLY A 311 9.64 11.88 -15.73
N GLY A 312 10.64 11.02 -15.56
CA GLY A 312 10.48 9.56 -15.59
C GLY A 312 10.03 9.01 -14.23
N VAL A 313 10.44 7.79 -13.90
CA VAL A 313 10.35 7.29 -12.52
C VAL A 313 11.27 8.14 -11.64
N LEU A 314 10.70 8.84 -10.66
CA LEU A 314 11.45 9.74 -9.79
C LEU A 314 11.59 9.18 -8.36
N PRO A 315 12.75 9.39 -7.70
CA PRO A 315 12.92 9.06 -6.29
C PRO A 315 12.11 10.04 -5.42
N SER A 316 10.85 9.72 -5.14
CA SER A 316 9.94 10.62 -4.40
C SER A 316 10.49 11.08 -3.04
N HIS A 317 11.28 10.27 -2.35
CA HIS A 317 11.93 10.64 -1.08
C HIS A 317 13.04 11.70 -1.24
N LEU A 318 13.55 11.94 -2.45
CA LEU A 318 14.46 13.04 -2.76
C LEU A 318 13.73 14.27 -3.34
N VAL A 319 12.57 14.07 -3.97
CA VAL A 319 11.76 15.15 -4.56
C VAL A 319 10.88 15.84 -3.52
N MET A 320 10.14 15.06 -2.72
CA MET A 320 9.15 15.60 -1.78
C MET A 320 9.72 16.59 -0.75
N PRO A 321 10.95 16.46 -0.23
CA PRO A 321 11.55 17.46 0.66
C PRO A 321 11.78 18.83 0.01
N GLN A 322 11.73 18.92 -1.32
CA GLN A 322 12.05 20.11 -2.11
C GLN A 322 10.80 20.78 -2.72
N VAL A 323 9.60 20.35 -2.36
CA VAL A 323 8.34 20.88 -2.90
C VAL A 323 7.39 21.32 -1.80
N ASP A 324 6.46 22.22 -2.13
CA ASP A 324 5.53 22.82 -1.17
C ASP A 324 4.28 21.96 -0.94
N LEU A 325 3.93 21.13 -1.93
CA LEU A 325 2.76 20.26 -1.87
C LEU A 325 2.96 19.01 -2.74
N ALA A 326 2.68 17.83 -2.19
CA ALA A 326 2.58 16.58 -2.93
C ALA A 326 1.12 16.28 -3.29
N VAL A 327 0.85 15.89 -4.54
CA VAL A 327 -0.46 15.44 -5.02
C VAL A 327 -0.35 13.98 -5.43
N THR A 328 -1.14 13.11 -4.80
CA THR A 328 -1.05 11.64 -5.01
C THR A 328 -2.43 11.00 -4.98
N THR A 329 -2.51 9.72 -5.35
CA THR A 329 -3.70 8.90 -5.12
C THR A 329 -3.78 8.29 -3.72
N CYS A 330 -2.86 8.62 -2.83
CA CYS A 330 -2.87 8.19 -1.43
C CYS A 330 -2.65 6.70 -1.19
N GLY A 331 -1.96 6.00 -2.10
CA GLY A 331 -1.40 4.68 -1.76
C GLY A 331 -0.46 4.83 -0.55
N GLN A 332 -0.45 3.83 0.35
CA GLN A 332 0.22 3.96 1.64
C GLN A 332 1.67 4.43 1.53
N GLY A 333 2.47 3.84 0.64
CA GLY A 333 3.86 4.24 0.43
C GLY A 333 4.01 5.72 0.03
N SER A 334 3.11 6.26 -0.80
CA SER A 334 3.14 7.67 -1.20
C SER A 334 2.79 8.62 -0.05
N VAL A 335 1.78 8.25 0.76
CA VAL A 335 1.42 9.02 1.97
C VAL A 335 2.60 9.02 2.94
N GLN A 336 3.18 7.86 3.18
CA GLN A 336 4.30 7.73 4.11
C GLN A 336 5.55 8.45 3.63
N THR A 337 5.85 8.40 2.34
CA THR A 337 6.96 9.18 1.76
C THR A 337 6.76 10.67 2.00
N ALA A 338 5.56 11.20 1.74
CA ALA A 338 5.26 12.61 1.97
C ALA A 338 5.41 12.99 3.45
N MET A 339 4.87 12.18 4.35
CA MET A 339 4.97 12.43 5.79
C MET A 339 6.40 12.29 6.32
N ALA A 340 7.18 11.31 5.84
CA ALA A 340 8.60 11.17 6.17
C ALA A 340 9.45 12.36 5.67
N CYS A 341 9.03 12.97 4.56
CA CYS A 341 9.69 14.16 3.99
C CYS A 341 9.24 15.47 4.64
N GLY A 342 8.20 15.45 5.50
CA GLY A 342 7.62 16.67 6.06
C GLY A 342 6.79 17.47 5.04
N THR A 343 6.33 16.84 3.97
CA THR A 343 5.63 17.49 2.85
C THR A 343 4.11 17.38 3.01
N PRO A 344 3.37 18.50 2.96
CA PRO A 344 1.90 18.47 2.89
C PRO A 344 1.36 17.64 1.73
N LEU A 345 0.22 16.99 1.93
CA LEU A 345 -0.37 16.07 0.94
C LEU A 345 -1.79 16.48 0.52
N LEU A 346 -2.00 16.62 -0.78
CA LEU A 346 -3.33 16.74 -1.39
C LEU A 346 -3.71 15.44 -2.11
N GLY A 347 -4.65 14.71 -1.54
CA GLY A 347 -5.04 13.37 -1.99
C GLY A 347 -6.16 13.32 -3.01
N ILE A 348 -6.08 12.36 -3.94
CA ILE A 348 -7.14 12.00 -4.88
C ILE A 348 -7.38 10.46 -4.77
N PRO A 349 -8.00 9.99 -3.67
CA PRO A 349 -8.14 8.56 -3.41
C PRO A 349 -9.11 7.90 -4.40
N LEU A 350 -8.76 6.69 -4.84
CA LEU A 350 -9.51 5.89 -5.81
C LEU A 350 -10.16 4.64 -5.20
N GLN A 351 -9.72 4.23 -4.02
CA GLN A 351 -10.16 3.01 -3.34
C GLN A 351 -10.20 3.18 -1.81
N PRO A 352 -10.92 2.32 -1.07
CA PRO A 352 -11.11 2.47 0.38
C PRO A 352 -9.81 2.54 1.22
N GLU A 353 -8.77 1.81 0.83
CA GLU A 353 -7.47 1.87 1.50
C GLU A 353 -6.81 3.25 1.33
N GLN A 354 -6.89 3.83 0.13
CA GLN A 354 -6.39 5.18 -0.16
C GLN A 354 -7.19 6.26 0.59
N ASP A 355 -8.52 6.08 0.70
CA ASP A 355 -9.37 6.95 1.52
C ASP A 355 -8.92 6.93 2.98
N LEU A 356 -8.64 5.74 3.52
CA LEU A 356 -8.14 5.60 4.89
C LEU A 356 -6.79 6.31 5.08
N ASN A 357 -5.80 6.03 4.22
CA ASN A 357 -4.46 6.58 4.40
C ASN A 357 -4.47 8.11 4.44
N VAL A 358 -5.21 8.76 3.54
CA VAL A 358 -5.30 10.23 3.55
C VAL A 358 -6.09 10.74 4.75
N ALA A 359 -7.16 10.05 5.17
CA ALA A 359 -7.95 10.45 6.33
C ALA A 359 -7.13 10.43 7.64
N LEU A 360 -6.18 9.50 7.79
CA LEU A 360 -5.31 9.43 8.98
C LEU A 360 -4.44 10.68 9.12
N VAL A 361 -3.81 11.13 8.04
CA VAL A 361 -2.93 12.31 8.04
C VAL A 361 -3.71 13.63 7.93
N GLU A 362 -4.89 13.62 7.32
CA GLU A 362 -5.82 14.76 7.32
C GLU A 362 -6.35 15.07 8.72
N ARG A 363 -6.62 14.05 9.55
CA ARG A 363 -6.99 14.23 10.97
C ARG A 363 -5.92 14.98 11.77
N LEU A 364 -4.67 14.88 11.35
CA LEU A 364 -3.52 15.57 11.95
C LEU A 364 -3.20 16.92 11.29
N ASP A 365 -4.07 17.36 10.35
CA ASP A 365 -3.96 18.60 9.59
C ASP A 365 -2.81 18.62 8.56
N ALA A 366 -2.14 17.49 8.28
CA ALA A 366 -1.04 17.41 7.30
C ALA A 366 -1.51 17.23 5.85
N ALA A 367 -2.80 16.92 5.66
CA ALA A 367 -3.36 16.64 4.35
C ALA A 367 -4.78 17.20 4.16
N ARG A 368 -5.21 17.22 2.90
CA ARG A 368 -6.60 17.31 2.46
C ARG A 368 -6.83 16.32 1.33
N HIS A 369 -8.08 16.01 1.01
CA HIS A 369 -8.40 15.20 -0.17
C HIS A 369 -9.53 15.80 -1.01
N VAL A 370 -9.54 15.44 -2.28
CA VAL A 370 -10.59 15.74 -3.25
C VAL A 370 -11.01 14.44 -3.92
N ALA A 371 -12.31 14.17 -3.95
CA ALA A 371 -12.81 12.99 -4.64
C ALA A 371 -12.54 13.09 -6.16
N PRO A 372 -12.30 11.96 -6.87
CA PRO A 372 -11.94 11.99 -8.30
C PRO A 372 -12.95 12.68 -9.21
N HIS A 373 -14.23 12.70 -8.83
CA HIS A 373 -15.31 13.38 -9.59
C HIS A 373 -15.44 14.87 -9.25
N HIS A 374 -14.60 15.39 -8.36
CA HIS A 374 -14.58 16.79 -7.91
C HIS A 374 -13.22 17.47 -8.19
N LEU A 375 -12.47 17.02 -9.19
CA LEU A 375 -11.17 17.61 -9.53
C LEU A 375 -11.23 19.10 -9.89
N ASN A 376 -12.41 19.62 -10.26
CA ASN A 376 -12.65 21.05 -10.38
C ASN A 376 -12.39 21.84 -9.06
N ARG A 377 -12.34 21.18 -7.91
CA ARG A 377 -12.00 21.77 -6.61
C ARG A 377 -10.51 21.66 -6.25
N LEU A 378 -9.72 20.92 -7.04
CA LEU A 378 -8.32 20.61 -6.73
C LEU A 378 -7.49 21.89 -6.58
N ALA A 379 -7.54 22.79 -7.56
CA ALA A 379 -6.84 24.08 -7.51
C ALA A 379 -7.19 24.90 -6.26
N GLY A 380 -8.48 25.05 -5.96
CA GLY A 380 -8.91 25.82 -4.78
C GLY A 380 -8.51 25.19 -3.44
N THR A 381 -8.43 23.86 -3.36
CA THR A 381 -7.91 23.17 -2.18
C THR A 381 -6.39 23.33 -2.08
N ALA A 382 -5.66 23.21 -3.20
CA ALA A 382 -4.22 23.42 -3.25
C ALA A 382 -3.84 24.84 -2.81
N THR A 383 -4.52 25.87 -3.30
CA THR A 383 -4.33 27.27 -2.85
C THR A 383 -4.47 27.40 -1.34
N LYS A 384 -5.57 26.88 -0.77
CA LYS A 384 -5.80 26.94 0.69
C LYS A 384 -4.71 26.23 1.48
N MET A 385 -4.16 25.13 0.95
CA MET A 385 -3.08 24.40 1.60
C MET A 385 -1.75 25.17 1.53
N LEU A 386 -1.41 25.69 0.35
CA LEU A 386 -0.18 26.47 0.11
C LEU A 386 -0.18 27.78 0.93
N ASP A 387 -1.33 28.43 1.09
CA ASP A 387 -1.46 29.68 1.86
C ASP A 387 -1.47 29.44 3.39
N ASN A 388 -1.58 28.19 3.85
CA ASN A 388 -1.72 27.87 5.27
C ASN A 388 -0.58 26.96 5.76
N ARG A 389 0.41 27.60 6.40
CA ARG A 389 1.59 26.93 6.98
C ARG A 389 1.28 25.82 7.98
N ARG A 390 0.07 25.77 8.55
CA ARG A 390 -0.33 24.70 9.47
C ARG A 390 -0.21 23.30 8.86
N HIS A 391 -0.40 23.17 7.55
CA HIS A 391 -0.24 21.89 6.85
C HIS A 391 1.21 21.44 6.82
N LEU A 392 2.13 22.37 6.56
CA LEU A 392 3.58 22.13 6.61
C LEU A 392 4.01 21.77 8.03
N GLU A 393 3.62 22.57 9.02
CA GLU A 393 3.94 22.31 10.43
C GLU A 393 3.39 20.95 10.90
N ALA A 394 2.24 20.52 10.39
CA ALA A 394 1.66 19.22 10.67
C ALA A 394 2.46 18.08 10.03
N ALA A 395 2.83 18.21 8.77
CA ALA A 395 3.67 17.23 8.09
C ALA A 395 5.05 17.11 8.75
N GLU A 396 5.69 18.22 9.14
CA GLU A 396 6.94 18.25 9.90
C GLU A 396 6.82 17.59 11.29
N ARG A 397 5.66 17.69 11.95
CA ARG A 397 5.42 16.94 13.20
C ARG A 397 5.39 15.44 12.96
N ILE A 398 4.72 14.99 11.89
CA ILE A 398 4.67 13.56 11.56
C ILE A 398 6.04 13.06 11.11
N GLN A 399 6.80 13.87 10.35
CA GLN A 399 8.19 13.57 10.00
C GLN A 399 9.04 13.23 11.23
N LYS A 400 8.92 14.02 12.31
CA LYS A 400 9.65 13.75 13.56
C LYS A 400 9.24 12.43 14.22
N LEU A 401 7.95 12.06 14.14
CA LEU A 401 7.46 10.78 14.64
C LEU A 401 8.01 9.62 13.81
N TYR A 402 8.02 9.77 12.49
CA TYR A 402 8.54 8.76 11.57
C TYR A 402 10.06 8.58 11.70
N ALA A 403 10.81 9.67 11.87
CA ALA A 403 12.26 9.62 12.06
C ALA A 403 12.67 8.94 13.38
N ALA A 404 11.75 8.80 14.34
CA ALA A 404 12.01 8.13 15.62
C ALA A 404 11.83 6.60 15.57
N VAL A 405 11.37 6.05 14.44
CA VAL A 405 11.07 4.62 14.30
C VAL A 405 11.68 4.07 13.01
N ASP A 406 12.47 3.01 13.13
CA ASP A 406 12.99 2.26 11.98
C ASP A 406 12.04 1.09 11.66
N GLY A 407 11.09 1.34 10.76
CA GLY A 407 10.08 0.35 10.36
C GLY A 407 10.65 -0.94 9.78
N PRO A 408 11.56 -0.87 8.79
CA PRO A 408 12.26 -2.05 8.28
C PRO A 408 12.97 -2.86 9.38
N ALA A 409 13.70 -2.22 10.30
CA ALA A 409 14.36 -2.92 11.40
C ALA A 409 13.36 -3.58 12.35
N GLN A 410 12.30 -2.87 12.76
CA GLN A 410 11.24 -3.44 13.60
C GLN A 410 10.54 -4.63 12.94
N ALA A 411 10.30 -4.57 11.63
CA ALA A 411 9.77 -5.68 10.86
C ALA A 411 10.72 -6.88 10.87
N ALA A 412 12.00 -6.67 10.58
CA ALA A 412 13.01 -7.72 10.54
C ALA A 412 13.18 -8.40 11.92
N GLU A 413 13.26 -7.63 13.00
CA GLU A 413 13.31 -8.14 14.37
C GLU A 413 12.05 -8.95 14.72
N ALA A 414 10.86 -8.46 14.34
CA ALA A 414 9.62 -9.18 14.56
C ALA A 414 9.57 -10.50 13.80
N ILE A 415 9.96 -10.51 12.53
CA ILE A 415 10.02 -11.72 11.69
C ILE A 415 11.03 -12.72 12.26
N ALA A 416 12.22 -12.26 12.66
CA ALA A 416 13.29 -13.11 13.18
C ALA A 416 12.90 -13.83 14.48
N ARG A 417 12.03 -13.25 15.32
CA ARG A 417 11.50 -13.90 16.54
C ARG A 417 10.62 -15.13 16.27
N HIS A 418 10.21 -15.34 15.01
CA HIS A 418 9.38 -16.48 14.61
C HIS A 418 10.16 -17.59 13.89
N LEU A 419 11.48 -17.42 13.70
CA LEU A 419 12.38 -18.52 13.34
C LEU A 419 12.55 -19.48 14.51
#